data_AF-A0A938BBP8-F1
#
_entry.id   AF-A0A938BBP8-F1
#
_cell.length_a   1.000
_cell.length_b   1.000
_cell.length_c   1.000
_cell.angle_alpha   90.00
_cell.angle_beta   90.00
_cell.angle_gamma   90.00
#
_symmetry.space_group_name_H-M   'P 1'
#
loop_
_entity.id
_entity.type
_entity.pdbx_description
1 polymer ?
#
loop_
_entity_poly.entity_id
_entity_poly.type
_entity_poly.pdbx_seq_one_letter_code
_entity_poly.pdbx_strand_id
1 'polypeptide(L)'
;MNNRLLYTYALTKTIFEQRKDYLDTFCPFVLKVLPSDGSVLTISSVQENIKNTYGLKIPEHSLKSILTRAKDLDYLNIEKWKSKLCEKGIKYLERLEPERDVDRRINELLGDIGSYLNEKNLSRDEVYKIVLCFINENIDQVIELFDPSRTCDIRISKSKFRVYETKLIQYFVDAEKQKPNFWKTLQDIVYGSVLSVSATSSNIAEMNKKFKDIEIFLDSNFIFSLFEFHFPEMNKPAKELYELLRLYKFELKIFDFTVHEIVDVLNNYPKEQHMYVPGIKVNSIYSNLKS
;
A
#
# COMPACT_ATOMS: atom_id res chain seq x y z
N MET A 1 0.22 -1.65 29.36
CA MET A 1 0.65 -1.11 28.06
C MET A 1 -0.57 -1.02 27.16
N ASN A 2 -1.05 0.18 26.90
CA ASN A 2 -2.22 0.40 26.06
C ASN A 2 -1.78 0.26 24.61
N ASN A 3 -1.97 -0.92 24.01
CA ASN A 3 -1.66 -1.14 22.61
C ASN A 3 -2.69 -0.33 21.79
N ARG A 4 -2.27 0.78 21.17
CA ARG A 4 -3.13 1.67 20.37
C ARG A 4 -3.02 1.41 18.86
N LEU A 5 -2.60 0.21 18.43
CA LEU A 5 -2.43 -0.12 17.01
C LEU A 5 -3.68 0.10 16.14
N LEU A 6 -4.88 -0.27 16.59
CA LEU A 6 -6.09 0.00 15.79
C LEU A 6 -6.29 1.51 15.58
N TYR A 7 -5.98 2.31 16.60
CA TYR A 7 -5.95 3.77 16.52
C TYR A 7 -4.92 4.26 15.53
N THR A 8 -3.69 3.75 15.64
CA THR A 8 -2.61 4.10 14.73
C THR A 8 -3.01 3.81 13.29
N TYR A 9 -3.61 2.65 13.02
CA TYR A 9 -4.06 2.29 11.68
C TYR A 9 -5.13 3.25 11.15
N ALA A 10 -6.21 3.47 11.90
CA ALA A 10 -7.26 4.40 11.47
C ALA A 10 -6.73 5.81 11.19
N LEU A 11 -5.81 6.29 12.05
CA LEU A 11 -5.16 7.58 11.87
C LEU A 11 -4.24 7.59 10.63
N THR A 12 -3.44 6.54 10.43
CA THR A 12 -2.56 6.39 9.25
C THR A 12 -3.38 6.50 7.96
N LYS A 13 -4.52 5.81 7.85
CA LYS A 13 -5.37 5.91 6.65
C LYS A 13 -5.92 7.32 6.44
N THR A 14 -6.38 7.96 7.51
CA THR A 14 -6.93 9.32 7.46
C THR A 14 -5.89 10.33 6.97
N ILE A 15 -4.66 10.25 7.49
CA ILE A 15 -3.56 11.13 7.05
C ILE A 15 -3.19 10.84 5.58
N PHE A 16 -3.12 9.57 5.19
CA PHE A 16 -2.77 9.19 3.83
C PHE A 16 -3.78 9.70 2.80
N GLU A 17 -5.09 9.67 3.09
CA GLU A 17 -6.11 10.23 2.19
C GLU A 17 -5.91 11.72 1.92
N GLN A 18 -5.42 12.47 2.93
CA GLN A 18 -5.18 13.91 2.81
C GLN A 18 -3.88 14.26 2.09
N ARG A 19 -2.86 13.40 2.16
CA ARG A 19 -1.49 13.70 1.66
C ARG A 19 -1.13 12.95 0.38
N LYS A 20 -1.62 11.72 0.23
CA LYS A 20 -1.28 10.78 -0.85
C LYS A 20 0.24 10.58 -1.01
N ASP A 21 0.98 10.60 0.09
CA ASP A 21 2.43 10.44 0.14
C ASP A 21 2.80 9.61 1.40
N TYR A 22 3.60 8.56 1.21
CA TYR A 22 3.89 7.60 2.27
C TYR A 22 4.73 8.23 3.39
N LEU A 23 5.80 8.96 3.07
CA LEU A 23 6.60 9.66 4.07
C LEU A 23 5.79 10.72 4.83
N ASP A 24 5.00 11.53 4.12
CA ASP A 24 4.18 12.59 4.74
C ASP A 24 3.11 12.02 5.67
N THR A 25 2.67 10.79 5.41
CA THR A 25 1.74 10.06 6.27
C THR A 25 2.32 9.77 7.65
N PHE A 26 3.64 9.53 7.74
CA PHE A 26 4.29 9.20 9.01
C PHE A 26 4.88 10.40 9.75
N CYS A 27 5.00 11.56 9.09
CA CYS A 27 5.45 12.81 9.72
C CYS A 27 4.68 13.15 11.02
N PRO A 28 3.33 13.11 11.08
CA PRO A 28 2.58 13.37 12.30
C PRO A 28 3.02 12.57 13.52
N PHE A 29 3.30 11.27 13.35
CA PHE A 29 3.68 10.41 14.47
C PHE A 29 5.04 10.80 15.04
N VAL A 30 5.97 11.23 14.18
CA VAL A 30 7.27 11.76 14.60
C VAL A 30 7.09 13.10 15.33
N LEU A 31 6.29 14.01 14.80
CA LEU A 31 6.09 15.33 15.39
C LEU A 31 5.39 15.25 16.75
N LYS A 32 4.40 14.38 16.92
CA LYS A 32 3.62 14.23 18.17
C LYS A 32 4.44 13.67 19.33
N VAL A 33 5.50 12.91 19.07
CA VAL A 33 6.40 12.42 20.13
C VAL A 33 7.50 13.41 20.51
N LEU A 34 7.64 14.51 19.75
CA LEU A 34 8.58 15.57 20.08
C LEU A 34 7.97 16.50 21.15
N PRO A 35 8.73 16.87 22.18
CA PRO A 35 8.27 17.81 23.19
C PRO A 35 7.95 19.20 22.60
N SER A 36 6.83 19.78 23.04
CA SER A 36 6.42 21.13 22.62
C SER A 36 7.17 22.25 23.35
N ASP A 37 7.88 21.92 24.43
CA ASP A 37 8.72 22.84 25.20
C ASP A 37 10.05 23.18 24.50
N GLY A 38 10.30 22.60 23.32
CA GLY A 38 11.51 22.81 22.54
C GLY A 38 12.69 21.95 22.97
N SER A 39 12.47 20.96 23.85
CA SER A 39 13.45 19.92 24.16
C SER A 39 13.82 19.10 22.93
N VAL A 40 15.06 18.64 22.88
CA VAL A 40 15.60 17.94 21.71
C VAL A 40 15.69 16.44 21.98
N LEU A 41 15.17 15.61 21.07
CA LEU A 41 15.25 14.16 21.19
C LEU A 41 16.23 13.55 20.19
N THR A 42 16.93 12.49 20.60
CA THR A 42 17.74 11.67 19.68
C THR A 42 16.85 10.78 18.84
N ILE A 43 17.37 10.29 17.72
CA ILE A 43 16.66 9.33 16.87
C ILE A 43 16.17 8.09 17.63
N SER A 44 16.97 7.54 18.54
CA SER A 44 16.61 6.38 19.35
C SER A 44 15.45 6.70 20.30
N SER A 45 15.46 7.86 20.94
CA SER A 45 14.36 8.31 21.81
C SER A 45 13.07 8.53 21.01
N VAL A 46 13.16 9.13 19.82
CA VAL A 46 12.00 9.28 18.91
C VAL A 46 11.45 7.91 18.52
N GLN A 47 12.32 6.97 18.12
CA GLN A 47 11.92 5.61 17.75
C GLN A 47 11.22 4.87 18.90
N GLU A 48 11.77 4.97 20.10
CA GLU A 48 11.18 4.36 21.30
C GLU A 48 9.83 4.99 21.66
N ASN A 49 9.74 6.32 21.63
CA ASN A 49 8.48 7.02 21.92
C ASN A 49 7.39 6.67 20.89
N ILE A 50 7.74 6.55 19.60
CA ILE A 50 6.79 6.12 18.56
C ILE A 50 6.31 4.70 18.82
N LYS A 51 7.22 3.77 19.15
CA LYS A 51 6.87 2.39 19.47
C LYS A 51 5.96 2.30 20.70
N ASN A 52 6.28 3.06 21.76
CA ASN A 52 5.53 3.02 23.01
C ASN A 52 4.15 3.69 22.89
N THR A 53 4.03 4.75 22.09
CA THR A 53 2.79 5.54 21.94
C THR A 53 1.86 4.93 20.89
N TYR A 54 2.42 4.50 19.75
CA TYR A 54 1.66 4.11 18.56
C TYR A 54 1.84 2.64 18.16
N GLY A 55 2.72 1.89 18.81
CA GLY A 55 3.01 0.50 18.46
C GLY A 55 3.80 0.31 17.16
N LEU A 56 4.22 1.39 16.49
CA LEU A 56 4.95 1.34 15.23
C LEU A 56 6.43 1.05 15.46
N LYS A 57 6.95 0.00 14.83
CA LYS A 57 8.37 -0.37 14.87
C LYS A 57 9.07 0.15 13.62
N ILE A 58 9.34 1.46 13.57
CA ILE A 58 9.98 2.10 12.42
C ILE A 58 11.49 1.86 12.49
N PRO A 59 12.14 1.23 11.49
CA PRO A 59 13.60 1.09 11.45
C PRO A 59 14.31 2.45 11.43
N GLU A 60 15.54 2.51 11.93
CA GLU A 60 16.28 3.77 12.02
C GLU A 60 16.44 4.46 10.65
N HIS A 61 16.70 3.68 9.59
CA HIS A 61 16.83 4.22 8.23
C HIS A 61 15.53 4.90 7.76
N SER A 62 14.39 4.22 7.89
CA SER A 62 13.08 4.76 7.54
C SER A 62 12.73 6.00 8.38
N LEU A 63 13.08 5.97 9.67
CA LEU A 63 12.91 7.12 10.56
C LEU A 63 13.76 8.31 10.12
N LYS A 64 15.01 8.11 9.69
CA LYS A 64 15.84 9.17 9.11
C LYS A 64 15.19 9.78 7.88
N SER A 65 14.63 8.98 6.98
CA SER A 65 13.91 9.49 5.80
C SER A 65 12.69 10.34 6.18
N ILE A 66 11.88 9.90 7.14
CA ILE A 66 10.72 10.66 7.63
C ILE A 66 11.16 11.96 8.32
N LEU A 67 12.21 11.91 9.15
CA LEU A 67 12.77 13.09 9.81
C LEU A 67 13.30 14.11 8.80
N THR A 68 14.08 13.67 7.81
CA THR A 68 14.56 14.55 6.73
C THR A 68 13.39 15.18 5.99
N ARG A 69 12.36 14.41 5.65
CA ARG A 69 11.16 14.93 5.00
C ARG A 69 10.46 16.00 5.86
N ALA A 70 10.31 15.76 7.16
CA ALA A 70 9.71 16.73 8.08
C ALA A 70 10.56 18.00 8.23
N LYS A 71 11.90 17.88 8.15
CA LYS A 71 12.81 19.01 8.09
C LYS A 71 12.64 19.81 6.81
N ASP A 72 12.55 19.16 5.65
CA ASP A 72 12.37 19.82 4.34
C ASP A 72 11.03 20.57 4.24
N LEU A 73 10.05 20.18 5.05
CA LEU A 73 8.75 20.85 5.20
C LEU A 73 8.76 21.94 6.30
N ASP A 74 9.91 22.21 6.92
CA ASP A 74 10.14 23.10 8.07
C ASP A 74 9.30 22.77 9.33
N TYR A 75 8.90 21.51 9.51
CA TYR A 75 8.15 21.10 10.70
C TYR A 75 9.04 20.90 11.92
N LEU A 76 10.31 20.60 11.70
CA LEU A 76 11.31 20.39 12.75
C LEU A 76 12.70 20.82 12.28
N ASN A 77 13.62 20.99 13.23
CA ASN A 77 15.04 21.17 13.00
C ASN A 77 15.81 19.90 13.38
N ILE A 78 16.85 19.56 12.60
CA ILE A 78 17.74 18.42 12.88
C ILE A 78 19.18 18.91 12.96
N GLU A 79 19.81 18.66 14.11
CA GLU A 79 21.24 18.85 14.32
C GLU A 79 21.86 17.57 14.89
N LYS A 80 22.83 16.97 14.20
CA LYS A 80 23.47 15.70 14.61
C LYS A 80 22.45 14.60 14.97
N TRP A 81 21.38 14.47 14.17
CA TRP A 81 20.25 13.55 14.40
C TRP A 81 19.51 13.74 15.73
N LYS A 82 19.61 14.95 16.30
CA LYS A 82 18.77 15.42 17.36
C LYS A 82 17.69 16.32 16.77
N SER A 83 16.43 16.03 17.06
CA SER A 83 15.28 16.64 16.42
C SER A 83 14.54 17.54 17.41
N LYS A 84 14.16 18.73 16.95
CA LYS A 84 13.41 19.73 17.71
C LYS A 84 12.21 20.20 16.91
N LEU A 85 11.02 20.21 17.52
CA LEU A 85 9.79 20.66 16.90
C LEU A 85 9.81 22.19 16.67
N CYS A 86 9.34 22.63 15.50
CA CYS A 86 9.20 24.05 15.15
C CYS A 86 7.74 24.51 15.25
N GLU A 87 7.50 25.83 15.29
CA GLU A 87 6.14 26.40 15.32
C GLU A 87 5.26 25.95 14.14
N LYS A 88 5.84 25.85 12.94
CA LYS A 88 5.12 25.36 11.76
C LYS A 88 4.68 23.90 11.93
N GLY A 89 5.49 23.09 12.62
CA GLY A 89 5.16 21.72 13.00
C GLY A 89 4.00 21.66 14.00
N ILE A 90 3.98 22.56 14.99
CA ILE A 90 2.86 22.66 15.95
C ILE A 90 1.56 23.02 15.22
N LYS A 91 1.58 24.08 14.40
CA LYS A 91 0.42 24.49 13.58
C LYS A 91 -0.05 23.41 12.62
N TYR A 92 0.88 22.60 12.11
CA TYR A 92 0.55 21.45 11.28
C TYR A 92 -0.20 20.38 12.07
N LEU A 93 0.23 20.07 13.30
CA LEU A 93 -0.45 19.10 14.18
C LEU A 93 -1.86 19.53 14.55
N GLU A 94 -2.10 20.83 14.77
CA GLU A 94 -3.43 21.40 15.07
C GLU A 94 -4.44 21.23 13.93
N ARG A 95 -3.97 21.11 12.68
CA ARG A 95 -4.83 20.89 11.50
C ARG A 95 -5.21 19.43 11.29
N LEU A 96 -4.54 18.50 11.97
CA LEU A 96 -4.87 17.09 11.86
C LEU A 96 -6.15 16.79 12.62
N GLU A 97 -6.78 15.68 12.27
CA GLU A 97 -7.92 15.19 13.02
C GLU A 97 -7.54 15.02 14.51
N PRO A 98 -8.35 15.53 15.45
CA PRO A 98 -8.10 15.38 16.87
C PRO A 98 -8.06 13.91 17.28
N GLU A 99 -7.09 13.53 18.12
CA GLU A 99 -6.95 12.12 18.57
C GLU A 99 -8.22 11.60 19.23
N ARG A 100 -8.91 12.48 19.98
CA ARG A 100 -10.18 12.16 20.65
C ARG A 100 -11.26 11.68 19.69
N ASP A 101 -11.28 12.19 18.45
CA ASP A 101 -12.32 11.86 17.47
C ASP A 101 -12.05 10.49 16.85
N VAL A 102 -10.77 10.16 16.63
CA VAL A 102 -10.30 8.82 16.25
C VAL A 102 -10.58 7.81 17.35
N ASP A 103 -10.23 8.14 18.59
CA ASP A 103 -10.49 7.28 19.75
C ASP A 103 -11.98 7.02 19.91
N ARG A 104 -12.82 8.04 19.75
CA ARG A 104 -14.27 7.92 19.89
C ARG A 104 -14.83 6.92 18.88
N ARG A 105 -14.54 7.06 17.58
CA ARG A 105 -15.05 6.13 16.55
C ARG A 105 -14.57 4.70 16.77
N ILE A 106 -13.35 4.51 17.24
CA ILE A 106 -12.81 3.17 17.53
C ILE A 106 -13.48 2.58 18.75
N ASN A 107 -13.67 3.36 19.81
CA ASN A 107 -14.37 2.89 21.01
C ASN A 107 -15.83 2.55 20.71
N GLU A 108 -16.51 3.33 19.86
CA GLU A 108 -17.87 3.04 19.38
C GLU A 108 -17.90 1.73 18.57
N LEU A 109 -16.97 1.55 17.63
CA LEU A 109 -16.83 0.31 16.86
C LEU A 109 -16.58 -0.91 17.76
N LEU A 110 -15.64 -0.83 18.70
CA LEU A 110 -15.33 -1.93 19.62
C LEU A 110 -16.51 -2.25 20.54
N GLY A 111 -17.27 -1.23 20.96
CA GLY A 111 -18.50 -1.42 21.72
C GLY A 111 -19.59 -2.14 20.91
N ASP A 112 -19.77 -1.77 19.65
CA ASP A 112 -20.74 -2.39 18.74
C ASP A 112 -20.34 -3.84 18.39
N ILE A 113 -19.06 -4.09 18.11
CA ILE A 113 -18.52 -5.45 17.91
C ILE A 113 -18.71 -6.29 19.18
N GLY A 114 -18.34 -5.75 20.35
CA GLY A 114 -18.50 -6.45 21.63
C GLY A 114 -19.96 -6.86 21.88
N SER A 115 -20.89 -5.96 21.59
CA SER A 115 -22.33 -6.23 21.68
C SER A 115 -22.77 -7.30 20.67
N TYR A 116 -22.24 -7.26 19.45
CA TYR A 116 -22.55 -8.23 18.39
C TYR A 116 -22.04 -9.64 18.68
N LEU A 117 -20.86 -9.77 19.30
CA LEU A 117 -20.32 -11.06 19.70
C LEU A 117 -21.20 -11.75 20.76
N ASN A 118 -22.05 -10.98 21.46
CA ASN A 118 -23.09 -11.42 22.39
C ASN A 118 -22.56 -12.30 23.54
N GLU A 119 -21.36 -11.97 24.04
CA GLU A 119 -20.76 -12.66 25.19
C GLU A 119 -20.68 -11.72 26.40
N LYS A 120 -21.35 -12.12 27.49
CA LYS A 120 -21.57 -11.30 28.68
C LYS A 120 -20.29 -10.90 29.45
N ASN A 121 -19.11 -11.41 29.07
CA ASN A 121 -17.87 -11.22 29.82
C ASN A 121 -16.69 -10.67 29.00
N LEU A 122 -16.87 -10.30 27.73
CA LEU A 122 -15.77 -9.71 26.97
C LEU A 122 -15.53 -8.26 27.42
N SER A 123 -14.38 -8.03 28.06
CA SER A 123 -13.86 -6.70 28.29
C SER A 123 -13.51 -6.02 26.96
N ARG A 124 -13.48 -4.68 26.96
CA ARG A 124 -13.10 -3.90 25.78
C ARG A 124 -11.71 -4.27 25.26
N ASP A 125 -10.77 -4.56 26.16
CA ASP A 125 -9.40 -4.96 25.81
C ASP A 125 -9.36 -6.34 25.14
N GLU A 126 -10.27 -7.24 25.49
CA GLU A 126 -10.39 -8.54 24.82
C GLU A 126 -10.98 -8.37 23.42
N VAL A 127 -12.05 -7.58 23.26
CA VAL A 127 -12.61 -7.26 21.94
C VAL A 127 -11.55 -6.61 21.05
N TYR A 128 -10.80 -5.66 21.59
CA TYR A 128 -9.67 -5.02 20.90
C TYR A 128 -8.67 -6.07 20.38
N LYS A 129 -8.22 -7.00 21.25
CA LYS A 129 -7.25 -8.04 20.88
C LYS A 129 -7.82 -9.00 19.84
N ILE A 130 -9.08 -9.40 19.99
CA ILE A 130 -9.78 -10.28 19.06
C ILE A 130 -9.82 -9.65 17.66
N VAL A 131 -10.24 -8.38 17.57
CA VAL A 131 -10.31 -7.63 16.29
C VAL A 131 -8.91 -7.47 15.69
N LEU A 132 -7.92 -7.07 16.49
CA LEU A 132 -6.55 -6.88 16.02
C LEU A 132 -5.94 -8.19 15.49
N CYS A 133 -6.12 -9.30 16.22
CA CYS A 133 -5.65 -10.61 15.76
C CYS A 133 -6.35 -11.05 14.48
N PHE A 134 -7.67 -10.89 14.41
CA PHE A 134 -8.44 -11.26 13.21
C PHE A 134 -7.97 -10.50 11.97
N ILE A 135 -7.80 -9.17 12.07
CA ILE A 135 -7.32 -8.35 10.94
C ILE A 135 -5.91 -8.77 10.52
N ASN A 136 -5.00 -8.99 11.47
CA ASN A 136 -3.61 -9.34 11.14
C ASN A 136 -3.47 -10.76 10.58
N GLU A 137 -4.32 -11.71 10.99
CA GLU A 137 -4.27 -13.10 10.53
C GLU A 137 -5.01 -13.31 9.19
N ASN A 138 -5.91 -12.39 8.81
CA ASN A 138 -6.80 -12.51 7.65
C ASN A 138 -6.76 -11.28 6.73
N ILE A 139 -5.64 -10.56 6.68
CA ILE A 139 -5.56 -9.24 6.03
C ILE A 139 -5.96 -9.29 4.54
N ASP A 140 -5.52 -10.32 3.81
CA ASP A 140 -5.80 -10.46 2.38
C ASP A 140 -7.31 -10.63 2.13
N GLN A 141 -7.97 -11.52 2.90
CA GLN A 141 -9.40 -11.77 2.77
C GLN A 141 -10.24 -10.56 3.19
N VAL A 142 -9.77 -9.82 4.20
CA VAL A 142 -10.45 -8.61 4.66
C VAL A 142 -10.28 -7.45 3.67
N ILE A 143 -9.18 -7.38 2.92
CA ILE A 143 -9.04 -6.42 1.82
C ILE A 143 -10.00 -6.76 0.68
N GLU A 144 -10.10 -8.03 0.29
CA GLU A 144 -11.05 -8.48 -0.75
C GLU A 144 -12.51 -8.15 -0.39
N LEU A 145 -12.86 -8.21 0.91
CA LEU A 145 -14.16 -7.76 1.41
C LEU A 145 -14.47 -6.30 1.06
N PHE A 146 -13.46 -5.43 0.95
CA PHE A 146 -13.66 -4.02 0.64
C PHE A 146 -13.63 -3.69 -0.85
N ASP A 147 -13.33 -4.66 -1.72
CA ASP A 147 -13.28 -4.45 -3.17
C ASP A 147 -14.71 -4.34 -3.75
N PRO A 148 -15.11 -3.18 -4.29
CA PRO A 148 -16.43 -3.01 -4.90
C PRO A 148 -16.64 -3.86 -6.16
N SER A 149 -15.55 -4.32 -6.79
CA SER A 149 -15.57 -5.12 -8.02
C SER A 149 -15.66 -6.64 -7.77
N ARG A 150 -15.75 -7.05 -6.50
CA ARG A 150 -15.84 -8.46 -6.12
C ARG A 150 -17.07 -9.13 -6.77
N THR A 151 -16.83 -10.27 -7.43
CA THR A 151 -17.87 -11.13 -8.02
C THR A 151 -18.11 -12.42 -7.23
N CYS A 152 -17.29 -12.70 -6.21
CA CYS A 152 -17.29 -13.98 -5.50
C CYS A 152 -17.93 -13.91 -4.11
N ASP A 153 -18.72 -14.94 -3.80
CA ASP A 153 -19.03 -15.36 -2.42
C ASP A 153 -17.73 -15.75 -1.72
N ILE A 154 -17.39 -15.05 -0.64
CA ILE A 154 -16.17 -15.30 0.11
C ILE A 154 -16.27 -16.69 0.74
N ARG A 155 -15.62 -17.69 0.13
CA ARG A 155 -15.53 -19.05 0.67
C ARG A 155 -14.39 -19.10 1.68
N ILE A 156 -14.65 -18.62 2.88
CA ILE A 156 -13.65 -18.69 3.94
C ILE A 156 -13.59 -20.12 4.46
N SER A 157 -12.41 -20.74 4.36
CA SER A 157 -12.17 -22.12 4.77
C SER A 157 -12.44 -22.28 6.27
N LYS A 158 -13.37 -23.18 6.64
CA LYS A 158 -13.77 -23.41 8.03
C LYS A 158 -12.70 -24.05 8.92
N SER A 159 -11.63 -24.57 8.35
CA SER A 159 -10.72 -25.51 9.02
C SER A 159 -9.75 -24.89 10.03
N LYS A 160 -9.70 -23.56 10.18
CA LYS A 160 -8.78 -22.87 11.10
C LYS A 160 -9.45 -21.88 12.06
N PHE A 161 -10.78 -21.79 12.08
CA PHE A 161 -11.41 -20.68 12.78
C PHE A 161 -11.33 -20.77 14.30
N ARG A 162 -10.89 -19.69 14.94
CA ARG A 162 -11.09 -19.42 16.37
C ARG A 162 -12.56 -19.10 16.64
N VAL A 163 -12.95 -19.21 17.91
CA VAL A 163 -14.33 -19.05 18.43
C VAL A 163 -15.08 -17.82 17.88
N TYR A 164 -14.38 -16.70 17.63
CA TYR A 164 -14.99 -15.42 17.24
C TYR A 164 -14.90 -15.10 15.76
N GLU A 165 -14.09 -15.79 14.96
CA GLU A 165 -13.78 -15.34 13.59
C GLU A 165 -15.00 -15.42 12.68
N THR A 166 -15.80 -16.48 12.77
CA THR A 166 -17.05 -16.59 12.00
C THR A 166 -18.04 -15.48 12.34
N LYS A 167 -18.13 -15.09 13.62
CA LYS A 167 -18.99 -13.97 14.06
C LYS A 167 -18.45 -12.63 13.55
N LEU A 168 -17.13 -12.43 13.54
CA LEU A 168 -16.52 -11.22 13.00
C LEU A 168 -16.72 -11.09 11.50
N ILE A 169 -16.61 -12.18 10.74
CA ILE A 169 -16.91 -12.18 9.31
C ILE A 169 -18.35 -11.73 9.08
N GLN A 170 -19.30 -12.33 9.82
CA GLN A 170 -20.70 -11.94 9.69
C GLN A 170 -20.92 -10.47 10.09
N TYR A 171 -20.24 -10.00 11.14
CA TYR A 171 -20.24 -8.59 11.51
C TYR A 171 -19.79 -7.68 10.36
N PHE A 172 -18.71 -8.02 9.66
CA PHE A 172 -18.21 -7.22 8.53
C PHE A 172 -19.26 -7.16 7.40
N VAL A 173 -19.87 -8.29 7.06
CA VAL A 173 -20.93 -8.36 6.05
C VAL A 173 -22.16 -7.53 6.45
N ASP A 174 -22.55 -7.58 7.72
CA ASP A 174 -23.69 -6.80 8.23
C ASP A 174 -23.35 -5.31 8.31
N ALA A 175 -22.13 -4.97 8.72
CA ALA A 175 -21.67 -3.59 8.83
C ALA A 175 -21.61 -2.91 7.46
N GLU A 176 -21.16 -3.61 6.42
CA GLU A 176 -21.18 -3.12 5.03
C GLU A 176 -22.58 -2.69 4.60
N LYS A 177 -23.60 -3.49 4.94
CA LYS A 177 -24.98 -3.27 4.48
C LYS A 177 -25.75 -2.27 5.34
N GLN A 178 -25.49 -2.25 6.64
CA GLN A 178 -26.39 -1.62 7.62
C GLN A 178 -25.70 -0.58 8.52
N LYS A 179 -24.36 -0.55 8.59
CA LYS A 179 -23.62 0.28 9.55
C LYS A 179 -22.50 1.08 8.85
N PRO A 180 -22.83 2.07 8.01
CA PRO A 180 -21.85 2.76 7.16
C PRO A 180 -20.70 3.42 7.95
N ASN A 181 -20.97 3.97 9.13
CA ASN A 181 -19.94 4.60 9.97
C ASN A 181 -18.94 3.58 10.53
N PHE A 182 -19.42 2.43 10.99
CA PHE A 182 -18.55 1.34 11.47
C PHE A 182 -17.81 0.68 10.33
N TRP A 183 -18.46 0.52 9.18
CA TRP A 183 -17.83 0.04 7.95
C TRP A 183 -16.68 0.94 7.52
N LYS A 184 -16.87 2.26 7.48
CA LYS A 184 -15.80 3.21 7.16
C LYS A 184 -14.66 3.14 8.19
N THR A 185 -14.99 3.02 9.49
CA THR A 185 -13.97 2.88 10.53
C THR A 185 -13.16 1.58 10.37
N LEU A 186 -13.81 0.47 10.01
CA LEU A 186 -13.15 -0.80 9.69
C LEU A 186 -12.23 -0.67 8.46
N GLN A 187 -12.70 -0.02 7.39
CA GLN A 187 -11.87 0.26 6.22
C GLN A 187 -10.63 1.09 6.60
N ASP A 188 -10.80 2.10 7.45
CA ASP A 188 -9.70 2.95 7.88
C ASP A 188 -8.67 2.16 8.69
N ILE A 189 -9.11 1.27 9.57
CA ILE A 189 -8.22 0.37 10.33
C ILE A 189 -7.49 -0.60 9.40
N VAL A 190 -8.18 -1.25 8.46
CA VAL A 190 -7.56 -2.28 7.62
C VAL A 190 -6.62 -1.67 6.59
N TYR A 191 -7.04 -0.65 5.85
CA TYR A 191 -6.14 0.02 4.92
C TYR A 191 -4.99 0.71 5.66
N GLY A 192 -5.27 1.22 6.86
CA GLY A 192 -4.26 1.77 7.75
C GLY A 192 -3.20 0.77 8.18
N SER A 193 -3.59 -0.49 8.46
CA SER A 193 -2.65 -1.55 8.82
C SER A 193 -1.73 -1.89 7.65
N VAL A 194 -2.28 -2.00 6.43
CA VAL A 194 -1.51 -2.20 5.20
C VAL A 194 -0.52 -1.06 4.98
N LEU A 195 -0.98 0.19 5.08
CA LEU A 195 -0.12 1.37 4.97
C LEU A 195 0.98 1.37 6.05
N SER A 196 0.69 0.95 7.28
CA SER A 196 1.68 0.93 8.36
C SER A 196 2.88 0.01 8.08
N VAL A 197 2.70 -1.02 7.24
CA VAL A 197 3.81 -1.89 6.78
C VAL A 197 4.84 -1.07 6.00
N SER A 198 4.43 -0.04 5.24
CA SER A 198 5.37 0.79 4.49
C SER A 198 6.36 1.50 5.40
N ALA A 199 5.94 1.95 6.59
CA ALA A 199 6.84 2.56 7.58
C ALA A 199 7.86 1.57 8.16
N THR A 200 7.51 0.28 8.19
CA THR A 200 8.43 -0.78 8.65
C THR A 200 9.36 -1.28 7.55
N SER A 201 9.02 -1.04 6.27
CA SER A 201 9.91 -1.36 5.15
C SER A 201 11.15 -0.47 5.21
N SER A 202 12.33 -1.06 4.97
CA SER A 202 13.60 -0.33 4.91
C SER A 202 13.65 0.72 3.79
N ASN A 203 12.70 0.66 2.85
CA ASN A 203 12.71 1.39 1.59
C ASN A 203 11.49 2.32 1.43
N ILE A 204 10.89 2.82 2.51
CA ILE A 204 9.76 3.78 2.42
C ILE A 204 10.09 5.00 1.53
N ALA A 205 11.35 5.44 1.51
CA ALA A 205 11.81 6.50 0.62
C ALA A 205 11.72 6.12 -0.87
N GLU A 206 11.89 4.84 -1.19
CA GLU A 206 11.77 4.34 -2.56
C GLU A 206 10.31 4.25 -3.02
N MET A 207 9.38 3.95 -2.11
CA MET A 207 7.95 3.93 -2.41
C MET A 207 7.41 5.30 -2.84
N ASN A 208 8.10 6.37 -2.45
CA ASN A 208 7.78 7.74 -2.84
C ASN A 208 8.60 8.25 -4.03
N LYS A 209 9.49 7.43 -4.62
CA LYS A 209 10.23 7.83 -5.83
C LYS A 209 9.23 8.06 -6.95
N LYS A 210 9.08 9.34 -7.34
CA LYS A 210 8.38 9.69 -8.57
C LYS A 210 9.35 9.40 -9.72
N PHE A 211 8.99 8.45 -10.56
CA PHE A 211 9.65 8.21 -11.84
C PHE A 211 9.34 9.39 -12.76
N LYS A 212 10.08 10.48 -12.61
CA LYS A 212 9.91 11.71 -13.40
C LYS A 212 10.96 11.72 -14.50
N ASP A 213 10.52 12.02 -15.72
CA ASP A 213 11.38 12.21 -16.89
C ASP A 213 12.23 10.95 -17.21
N ILE A 214 11.61 9.77 -17.11
CA ILE A 214 12.27 8.51 -17.47
C ILE A 214 11.91 8.14 -18.90
N GLU A 215 12.96 8.04 -19.71
CA GLU A 215 12.91 7.52 -21.07
C GLU A 215 13.14 6.02 -21.05
N ILE A 216 12.24 5.27 -21.67
CA ILE A 216 12.33 3.81 -21.80
C ILE A 216 12.53 3.50 -23.27
N PHE A 217 13.65 2.86 -23.57
CA PHE A 217 13.99 2.42 -24.92
C PHE A 217 13.54 0.97 -25.10
N LEU A 218 12.65 0.75 -26.07
CA LEU A 218 12.08 -0.56 -26.36
C LEU A 218 12.92 -1.30 -27.40
N ASP A 219 13.13 -2.61 -27.20
CA ASP A 219 13.86 -3.47 -28.12
C ASP A 219 12.94 -4.12 -29.16
N SER A 220 13.53 -4.73 -30.19
CA SER A 220 12.80 -5.34 -31.31
C SER A 220 11.83 -6.43 -30.85
N ASN A 221 12.24 -7.26 -29.89
CA ASN A 221 11.41 -8.35 -29.37
C ASN A 221 10.17 -7.87 -28.60
N PHE A 222 10.31 -6.81 -27.82
CA PHE A 222 9.17 -6.19 -27.16
C PHE A 222 8.21 -5.60 -28.19
N ILE A 223 8.72 -4.93 -29.22
CA ILE A 223 7.90 -4.35 -30.29
C ILE A 223 7.17 -5.44 -31.08
N PHE A 224 7.82 -6.57 -31.39
CA PHE A 224 7.15 -7.71 -32.01
C PHE A 224 6.00 -8.24 -31.16
N SER A 225 6.22 -8.36 -29.86
CA SER A 225 5.16 -8.82 -28.93
C SER A 225 4.01 -7.82 -28.83
N LEU A 226 4.32 -6.51 -28.85
CA LEU A 226 3.32 -5.44 -28.77
C LEU A 226 2.41 -5.40 -30.01
N PHE A 227 2.98 -5.62 -31.19
CA PHE A 227 2.26 -5.70 -32.48
C PHE A 227 1.70 -7.09 -32.80
N GLU A 228 1.70 -8.00 -31.83
CA GLU A 228 1.14 -9.35 -31.95
C GLU A 228 1.85 -10.28 -32.95
N PHE A 229 3.11 -10.01 -33.28
CA PHE A 229 3.91 -10.90 -34.13
C PHE A 229 4.37 -12.16 -33.40
N HIS A 230 4.50 -12.14 -32.06
CA HIS A 230 4.70 -13.34 -31.25
C HIS A 230 3.38 -14.04 -30.92
N PHE A 231 3.44 -15.18 -30.22
CA PHE A 231 2.25 -15.88 -29.76
C PHE A 231 1.54 -15.13 -28.61
N PRO A 232 0.23 -15.38 -28.38
CA PRO A 232 -0.56 -14.70 -27.36
C PRO A 232 0.03 -14.74 -25.95
N GLU A 233 0.74 -15.82 -25.59
CA GLU A 233 1.40 -15.98 -24.29
C GLU A 233 2.51 -14.93 -24.06
N MET A 234 3.12 -14.41 -25.13
CA MET A 234 4.12 -13.33 -25.08
C MET A 234 3.49 -11.95 -25.29
N ASN A 235 2.48 -11.85 -26.16
CA ASN A 235 1.84 -10.57 -26.50
C ASN A 235 1.10 -9.98 -25.30
N LYS A 236 0.40 -10.82 -24.52
CA LYS A 236 -0.42 -10.36 -23.40
C LYS A 236 0.43 -9.66 -22.32
N PRO A 237 1.51 -10.26 -21.78
CA PRO A 237 2.39 -9.55 -20.85
C PRO A 237 3.01 -8.27 -21.42
N ALA A 238 3.37 -8.25 -22.71
CA ALA A 238 3.95 -7.07 -23.35
C ALA A 238 2.94 -5.91 -23.41
N LYS A 239 1.68 -6.19 -23.76
CA LYS A 239 0.59 -5.21 -23.75
C LYS A 239 0.28 -4.70 -22.34
N GLU A 240 0.21 -5.59 -21.35
CA GLU A 240 0.00 -5.21 -19.95
C GLU A 240 1.11 -4.28 -19.44
N LEU A 241 2.37 -4.58 -19.77
CA LEU A 241 3.50 -3.70 -19.45
C LEU A 241 3.40 -2.36 -20.19
N TYR A 242 3.10 -2.36 -21.49
CA TYR A 242 2.93 -1.13 -22.28
C TYR A 242 1.86 -0.21 -21.67
N GLU A 243 0.71 -0.75 -21.29
CA GLU A 243 -0.36 0.00 -20.62
C GLU A 243 0.09 0.56 -19.27
N LEU A 244 0.84 -0.22 -18.48
CA LEU A 244 1.42 0.24 -17.23
C LEU A 244 2.37 1.43 -17.45
N LEU A 245 3.30 1.31 -18.40
CA LEU A 245 4.25 2.37 -18.72
C LEU A 245 3.54 3.65 -19.20
N ARG A 246 2.48 3.49 -20.00
CA ARG A 246 1.64 4.60 -20.43
C ARG A 246 0.85 5.24 -19.29
N LEU A 247 0.30 4.45 -18.37
CA LEU A 247 -0.44 4.92 -17.21
C LEU A 247 0.44 5.82 -16.33
N TYR A 248 1.70 5.43 -16.14
CA TYR A 248 2.69 6.19 -15.37
C TYR A 248 3.40 7.28 -16.19
N LYS A 249 2.99 7.53 -17.44
CA LYS A 249 3.49 8.61 -18.32
C LYS A 249 5.00 8.57 -18.58
N PHE A 250 5.56 7.36 -18.70
CA PHE A 250 6.94 7.20 -19.18
C PHE A 250 7.07 7.64 -20.64
N GLU A 251 8.23 8.19 -21.01
CA GLU A 251 8.52 8.53 -22.41
C GLU A 251 9.05 7.28 -23.11
N LEU A 252 8.25 6.71 -24.01
CA LEU A 252 8.62 5.50 -24.74
C LEU A 252 9.33 5.87 -26.04
N LYS A 253 10.54 5.36 -26.23
CA LYS A 253 11.37 5.60 -27.41
C LYS A 253 11.81 4.27 -28.04
N ILE A 254 12.13 4.33 -29.31
CA ILE A 254 12.71 3.24 -30.09
C ILE A 254 13.88 3.85 -30.85
N PHE A 255 15.02 3.17 -30.91
CA PHE A 255 16.13 3.62 -31.73
C PHE A 255 15.88 3.33 -33.21
N ASP A 256 16.43 4.16 -34.10
CA ASP A 256 16.32 3.94 -35.55
C ASP A 256 16.88 2.58 -35.97
N PHE A 257 17.98 2.12 -35.35
CA PHE A 257 18.54 0.79 -35.64
C PHE A 257 17.61 -0.36 -35.21
N THR A 258 16.81 -0.17 -34.15
CA THR A 258 15.79 -1.14 -33.73
C THR A 258 14.65 -1.19 -34.75
N VAL A 259 14.25 -0.03 -35.29
CA VAL A 259 13.28 0.01 -36.41
C VAL A 259 13.83 -0.70 -37.63
N HIS A 260 15.11 -0.47 -37.99
CA HIS A 260 15.76 -1.18 -39.09
C HIS A 260 15.79 -2.69 -38.87
N GLU A 261 16.17 -3.15 -37.68
CA GLU A 261 16.16 -4.57 -37.32
C GLU A 261 14.75 -5.17 -37.49
N ILE A 262 13.71 -4.50 -36.99
CA ILE A 262 12.32 -4.94 -37.15
C ILE A 262 11.95 -5.09 -38.62
N VAL A 263 12.26 -4.08 -39.44
CA VAL A 263 11.98 -4.08 -40.88
C VAL A 263 12.74 -5.20 -41.59
N ASP A 264 14.02 -5.41 -41.26
CA ASP A 264 14.86 -6.42 -41.87
C ASP A 264 14.37 -7.84 -41.57
N VAL A 265 13.97 -8.10 -40.31
CA VAL A 265 13.36 -9.37 -39.92
C VAL A 265 12.05 -9.58 -40.69
N LEU A 266 11.13 -8.60 -40.70
CA LEU A 266 9.87 -8.76 -41.42
C LEU A 266 10.06 -8.97 -42.94
N ASN A 267 11.00 -8.26 -43.56
CA ASN A 267 11.34 -8.42 -44.98
C ASN A 267 11.97 -9.77 -45.31
N ASN A 268 12.55 -10.47 -44.33
CA ASN A 268 13.12 -11.79 -44.54
C ASN A 268 12.08 -12.91 -44.46
N TYR A 269 10.86 -12.64 -43.97
CA TYR A 269 9.79 -13.63 -43.86
C TYR A 269 9.49 -14.39 -45.16
N PRO A 270 9.34 -13.75 -46.35
CA PRO A 270 9.06 -14.47 -47.59
C PRO A 270 10.11 -15.52 -47.95
N LYS A 271 11.36 -15.32 -47.54
CA LYS A 271 12.48 -16.24 -47.75
C LYS A 271 12.48 -17.36 -46.72
N GLU A 272 12.18 -17.07 -45.47
CA GLU A 272 12.28 -18.03 -44.35
C GLU A 272 11.00 -18.83 -44.09
N GLN A 273 9.83 -18.35 -44.54
CA GLN A 273 8.53 -18.95 -44.22
C GLN A 273 8.45 -20.44 -44.54
N HIS A 274 9.19 -20.93 -45.54
CA HIS A 274 9.19 -22.35 -45.93
C HIS A 274 9.73 -23.28 -44.84
N MET A 275 10.56 -22.77 -43.92
CA MET A 275 11.15 -23.51 -42.80
C MET A 275 10.15 -23.79 -41.66
N TYR A 276 9.00 -23.13 -41.67
CA TYR A 276 8.00 -23.25 -40.61
C TYR A 276 6.79 -24.05 -41.07
N VAL A 277 6.16 -24.80 -40.17
CA VAL A 277 4.98 -25.62 -40.47
C VAL A 277 3.75 -24.97 -39.83
N PRO A 278 2.64 -24.74 -40.57
CA PRO A 278 1.42 -24.19 -39.99
C PRO A 278 0.92 -25.01 -38.80
N GLY A 279 0.50 -24.34 -37.73
CA GLY A 279 -0.02 -24.99 -36.52
C GLY A 279 1.04 -25.56 -35.58
N ILE A 280 2.33 -25.55 -35.93
CA ILE A 280 3.42 -25.90 -35.03
C ILE A 280 4.01 -24.62 -34.44
N LYS A 281 3.91 -24.46 -33.12
CA LYS A 281 4.51 -23.34 -32.41
C LYS A 281 6.02 -23.52 -32.27
N VAL A 282 6.79 -22.64 -32.91
CA VAL A 282 8.25 -22.53 -32.77
C VAL A 282 8.56 -21.13 -32.26
N ASN A 283 9.54 -20.98 -31.36
CA ASN A 283 9.93 -19.69 -30.79
C ASN A 283 10.59 -18.75 -31.83
N SER A 284 9.78 -18.28 -32.79
CA SER A 284 10.12 -17.38 -33.89
C SER A 284 8.83 -16.70 -34.35
N ILE A 285 8.89 -15.39 -34.64
CA ILE A 285 7.73 -14.65 -35.15
C ILE A 285 7.21 -15.20 -36.48
N TYR A 286 8.07 -15.82 -37.30
CA TYR A 286 7.67 -16.38 -38.59
C TYR A 286 6.76 -17.60 -38.45
N SER A 287 6.90 -18.35 -37.35
CA SER A 287 6.01 -19.48 -37.04
C SER A 287 4.58 -19.00 -36.78
N ASN A 288 4.44 -17.89 -36.05
CA ASN A 288 3.14 -17.29 -35.77
C ASN A 288 2.54 -16.61 -37.02
N LEU A 289 3.37 -15.90 -37.81
CA LEU A 289 2.95 -15.26 -39.07
C LEU A 289 2.45 -16.24 -40.14
N LYS A 290 2.91 -17.51 -40.09
CA LYS A 290 2.49 -18.56 -41.01
C LYS A 290 1.25 -19.34 -40.55
N SER A 291 0.87 -19.19 -39.29
CA SER A 291 -0.20 -19.96 -38.65
C SER A 291 -1.60 -19.46 -39.02
#